data_AF-A0AAN7YTN1-F1
#
_entry.id   AF-A0AAN7YTN1-F1
#
_cell.length_a   1.000
_cell.length_b   1.000
_cell.length_c   1.000
_cell.angle_alpha   90.00
_cell.angle_beta   90.00
_cell.angle_gamma   90.00
#
_symmetry.space_group_name_H-M   'P 1'
#
loop_
_entity.id
_entity.type
_entity.pdbx_description
1 polymer ?
#
loop_
_entity_poly.entity_id
_entity_poly.type
_entity_poly.pdbx_seq_one_letter_code
_entity_poly.pdbx_strand_id
1 'polypeptide(L)'
;MGNNHSRYEKLEIGTQCQSLKEINSEKVGDVYLILYSEILECESNELLTISNNNNNKEKPSSFLNDIHYTIVIDVAGESTIENGPMGLEIHIVLEKKTKKVQLCFERKTGENKCYQESSICLGKIENIYHKGYPLEWSFGLTRVIQSKWFQEFIKKGDMWSFETNCFTFSKFLVESFKFQNPYKLFWPH
;
A
#
# COMPACT_ATOMS: atom_id res chain seq x y z
N MET A 1 4.32 1.43 51.45
CA MET A 1 3.61 2.72 51.37
C MET A 1 4.04 3.39 50.09
N GLY A 2 3.15 3.42 49.10
CA GLY A 2 3.47 3.86 47.74
C GLY A 2 3.44 5.37 47.58
N ASN A 3 4.15 5.84 46.57
CA ASN A 3 3.81 7.04 45.81
C ASN A 3 4.50 6.94 44.44
N ASN A 4 3.82 6.30 43.49
CA ASN A 4 4.12 6.42 42.07
C ASN A 4 3.50 7.74 41.59
N HIS A 5 4.32 8.76 41.41
CA HIS A 5 3.94 9.93 40.60
C HIS A 5 4.47 9.71 39.18
N SER A 6 3.59 9.20 38.33
CA SER A 6 3.75 9.20 36.87
C SER A 6 3.71 10.65 36.38
N ARG A 7 4.85 11.17 35.90
CA ARG A 7 4.91 12.40 35.13
C ARG A 7 4.44 12.06 33.71
N TYR A 8 3.18 12.36 33.41
CA TYR A 8 2.73 12.50 32.03
C TYR A 8 3.28 13.82 31.50
N GLU A 9 4.23 13.75 30.57
CA GLU A 9 4.59 14.89 29.74
C GLU A 9 3.41 15.23 28.84
N LYS A 10 2.91 16.44 29.06
CA LYS A 10 1.84 17.07 28.30
C LYS A 10 2.43 17.46 26.95
N LEU A 11 2.15 16.67 25.90
CA LEU A 11 2.47 17.04 24.53
C LEU A 11 1.64 18.27 24.15
N GLU A 12 2.28 19.43 24.17
CA GLU A 12 1.74 20.67 23.62
C GLU A 12 1.66 20.53 22.10
N ILE A 13 0.44 20.44 21.58
CA ILE A 13 0.16 20.44 20.15
C ILE A 13 0.42 21.86 19.65
N GLY A 14 1.60 22.04 19.06
CA GLY A 14 1.99 23.26 18.37
C GLY A 14 0.98 23.62 17.28
N THR A 15 0.36 24.79 17.46
CA THR A 15 -0.51 25.46 16.51
C THR A 15 0.27 25.92 15.28
N GLN A 16 0.30 25.10 14.24
CA GLN A 16 0.35 25.55 12.85
C GLN A 16 -0.42 24.52 12.00
N CYS A 17 -1.75 24.57 12.16
CA CYS A 17 -2.67 23.85 11.29
C CYS A 17 -2.63 24.55 9.92
N GLN A 18 -1.73 24.07 9.05
CA GLN A 18 -1.85 24.32 7.61
C GLN A 18 -3.28 24.00 7.22
N SER A 19 -3.94 24.94 6.54
CA SER A 19 -5.36 24.85 6.19
C SER A 19 -5.68 23.43 5.72
N LEU A 20 -6.49 22.72 6.51
CA LEU A 20 -7.07 21.44 6.13
C LEU A 20 -7.75 21.68 4.79
N LYS A 21 -7.06 21.30 3.70
CA LYS A 21 -7.70 21.05 2.40
C LYS A 21 -8.94 20.23 2.73
N GLU A 22 -10.09 20.66 2.23
CA GLU A 22 -11.37 19.99 2.43
C GLU A 22 -11.17 18.47 2.32
N ILE A 23 -11.11 17.80 3.48
CA ILE A 23 -11.00 16.35 3.52
C ILE A 23 -12.28 15.87 2.88
N ASN A 24 -12.15 15.01 1.87
CA ASN A 24 -13.30 14.52 1.13
C ASN A 24 -14.29 13.92 2.13
N SER A 25 -15.44 14.58 2.29
CA SER A 25 -16.53 14.13 3.19
C SER A 25 -17.35 13.01 2.58
N GLU A 26 -17.07 12.68 1.32
CA GLU A 26 -17.68 11.54 0.67
C GLU A 26 -17.30 10.26 1.43
N LYS A 27 -18.30 9.42 1.70
CA LYS A 27 -18.10 8.10 2.29
C LYS A 27 -17.52 7.12 1.27
N VAL A 28 -16.76 7.58 0.28
CA VAL A 28 -16.20 6.76 -0.77
C VAL A 28 -14.76 7.11 -1.04
N GLY A 29 -14.03 6.14 -1.59
CA GLY A 29 -12.58 6.21 -1.76
C GLY A 29 -12.23 5.47 -3.03
N ASP A 30 -11.40 6.12 -3.83
CA ASP A 30 -10.95 5.57 -5.10
C ASP A 30 -9.99 4.40 -4.86
N VAL A 31 -10.13 3.36 -5.67
CA VAL A 31 -9.30 2.16 -5.59
C VAL A 31 -8.44 2.09 -6.83
N TYR A 32 -7.14 1.95 -6.60
CA TYR A 32 -6.13 1.88 -7.64
C TYR A 32 -5.40 0.54 -7.56
N LEU A 33 -5.16 -0.06 -8.73
CA LEU A 33 -4.11 -1.06 -8.88
C LEU A 33 -2.81 -0.33 -9.19
N ILE A 34 -1.76 -0.64 -8.46
CA ILE A 34 -0.42 -0.13 -8.75
C ILE A 34 0.48 -1.29 -9.11
N LEU A 35 1.23 -1.09 -10.19
CA LEU A 35 2.29 -1.96 -10.65
C LEU A 35 3.62 -1.24 -10.46
N TYR A 36 4.49 -1.80 -9.64
CA TYR A 36 5.88 -1.41 -9.57
C TYR A 36 6.72 -2.37 -10.40
N SER A 37 7.60 -1.83 -11.23
CA SER A 37 8.65 -2.60 -11.88
C SER A 37 10.03 -1.99 -11.64
N GLU A 38 11.07 -2.82 -11.66
CA GLU A 38 12.43 -2.28 -11.60
C GLU A 38 12.69 -1.37 -12.80
N ILE A 39 13.33 -0.23 -12.53
CA ILE A 39 13.84 0.63 -13.59
C ILE A 39 15.05 -0.11 -14.15
N LEU A 40 14.86 -0.78 -15.29
CA LEU A 40 15.97 -1.20 -16.12
C LEU A 40 16.62 0.10 -16.58
N GLU A 41 17.71 0.52 -15.93
CA GLU A 41 18.61 1.51 -16.52
C GLU A 41 19.04 0.90 -17.85
N CYS A 42 18.39 1.29 -18.95
CA CYS A 42 18.88 1.00 -20.28
C CYS A 42 20.34 1.41 -20.28
N GLU A 43 21.24 0.44 -20.49
CA GLU A 43 22.67 0.65 -20.69
C GLU A 43 22.83 1.80 -21.68
N SER A 44 23.01 3.00 -21.13
CA SER A 44 23.36 4.17 -21.90
C SER A 44 24.85 3.98 -22.08
N ASN A 45 25.24 3.49 -23.26
CA ASN A 45 26.61 3.60 -23.71
C ASN A 45 27.09 5.04 -23.48
N GLU A 46 28.29 5.17 -22.88
CA GLU A 46 29.05 6.40 -22.58
C GLU A 46 28.65 7.10 -21.25
N LEU A 47 29.46 7.14 -20.19
CA LEU A 47 30.92 7.23 -20.07
C LEU A 47 31.41 6.57 -18.78
N LEU A 48 32.33 5.62 -18.94
CA LEU A 48 33.30 5.18 -17.95
C LEU A 48 34.03 6.40 -17.37
N THR A 49 33.64 6.84 -16.19
CA THR A 49 34.58 7.48 -15.26
C THR A 49 34.87 6.46 -14.18
N ILE A 50 36.04 5.85 -14.30
CA ILE A 50 36.62 4.91 -13.36
C ILE A 50 36.69 5.61 -11.99
N SER A 51 35.75 5.28 -11.11
CA SER A 51 35.92 5.43 -9.67
C SER A 51 35.77 4.04 -9.07
N ASN A 52 36.91 3.37 -8.93
CA ASN A 52 37.06 2.18 -8.11
C ASN A 52 36.65 2.51 -6.68
N ASN A 53 35.40 2.25 -6.34
CA ASN A 53 34.99 2.05 -4.96
C ASN A 53 34.13 0.79 -4.89
N ASN A 54 34.80 -0.29 -4.48
CA ASN A 54 34.23 -1.57 -4.08
C ASN A 54 33.21 -1.38 -2.96
N ASN A 55 31.99 -1.03 -3.31
CA ASN A 55 30.83 -1.28 -2.48
C ASN A 55 29.78 -1.92 -3.38
N ASN A 56 29.76 -3.26 -3.37
CA ASN A 56 28.63 -4.06 -3.83
C ASN A 56 27.37 -3.63 -3.05
N LYS A 57 26.76 -2.52 -3.47
CA LYS A 57 25.36 -2.23 -3.21
C LYS A 57 24.60 -2.84 -4.38
N GLU A 58 24.57 -4.16 -4.43
CA GLU A 58 23.48 -4.84 -5.12
C GLU A 58 22.20 -4.23 -4.54
N LYS A 59 21.49 -3.44 -5.34
CA LYS A 59 20.15 -2.98 -4.99
C LYS A 59 19.38 -4.28 -4.72
N PRO A 60 18.92 -4.54 -3.49
CA PRO A 60 18.26 -5.80 -3.22
C PRO A 60 16.96 -5.79 -4.01
N SER A 61 16.88 -6.53 -5.12
CA SER A 61 15.60 -6.78 -5.78
C SER A 61 14.73 -7.52 -4.78
N SER A 62 13.82 -6.78 -4.14
CA SER A 62 12.88 -7.35 -3.17
C SER A 62 11.74 -8.08 -3.85
N PHE A 63 11.66 -8.02 -5.18
CA PHE A 63 10.61 -8.58 -6.00
C PHE A 63 11.08 -9.87 -6.66
N LEU A 64 10.29 -10.93 -6.50
CA LEU A 64 10.40 -12.10 -7.37
C LEU A 64 9.80 -11.69 -8.74
N ASN A 65 10.62 -11.68 -9.79
CA ASN A 65 10.28 -11.36 -11.18
C ASN A 65 10.15 -9.85 -11.51
N ASP A 66 10.83 -8.98 -10.76
CA ASP A 66 10.95 -7.53 -11.04
C ASP A 66 9.63 -6.76 -11.13
N ILE A 67 8.52 -7.38 -10.70
CA ILE A 67 7.17 -6.81 -10.76
C ILE A 67 6.46 -7.01 -9.42
N HIS A 68 5.78 -5.98 -8.95
CA HIS A 68 5.00 -5.99 -7.71
C HIS A 68 3.65 -5.31 -7.87
N TYR A 69 2.59 -6.01 -7.47
CA TYR A 69 1.22 -5.50 -7.51
C TYR A 69 0.77 -5.10 -6.12
N THR A 70 0.22 -3.89 -6.01
CA THR A 70 -0.38 -3.39 -4.77
C THR A 70 -1.75 -2.78 -5.05
N ILE A 71 -2.61 -2.76 -4.04
CA ILE A 71 -3.87 -2.02 -4.08
C ILE A 71 -3.72 -0.77 -3.22
N VAL A 72 -4.07 0.38 -3.77
CA VAL A 72 -4.12 1.64 -3.02
C VAL A 72 -5.55 2.12 -2.94
N ILE A 73 -5.97 2.48 -1.73
CA ILE A 73 -7.30 2.99 -1.44
C ILE A 73 -7.18 4.40 -0.90
N ASP A 74 -7.71 5.34 -1.66
CA ASP A 74 -7.74 6.74 -1.27
C ASP A 74 -8.85 7.00 -0.26
N VAL A 75 -8.53 6.70 1.00
CA VAL A 75 -9.46 6.83 2.13
C VAL A 75 -9.76 8.28 2.51
N ALA A 76 -9.02 9.26 1.97
CA ALA A 76 -9.08 10.66 2.37
C ALA A 76 -9.34 11.65 1.20
N GLY A 77 -9.38 11.16 -0.04
CA GLY A 77 -9.53 11.98 -1.25
C GLY A 77 -8.27 12.79 -1.57
N GLU A 78 -7.08 12.23 -1.32
CA GLU A 78 -5.80 12.92 -1.49
C GLU A 78 -5.17 12.71 -2.87
N SER A 79 -5.65 11.73 -3.64
CA SER A 79 -5.13 11.43 -4.98
C SER A 79 -5.45 12.57 -5.92
N THR A 80 -4.43 13.04 -6.64
CA THR A 80 -4.58 14.07 -7.68
C THR A 80 -3.94 13.59 -8.96
N ILE A 81 -4.26 14.26 -10.07
CA ILE A 81 -3.58 14.04 -11.35
C ILE A 81 -2.07 14.26 -11.23
N GLU A 82 -1.66 15.21 -10.39
CA GLU A 82 -0.25 15.61 -10.24
C GLU A 82 0.55 14.69 -9.30
N ASN A 83 -0.07 14.15 -8.24
CA ASN A 83 0.62 13.35 -7.24
C ASN A 83 0.39 11.83 -7.41
N GLY A 84 -0.51 11.45 -8.31
CA GLY A 84 -0.92 10.07 -8.50
C GLY A 84 -1.77 9.51 -7.35
N PRO A 85 -1.95 8.18 -7.29
CA PRO A 85 -2.69 7.53 -6.21
C PRO A 85 -2.03 7.74 -4.85
N MET A 86 -2.82 8.20 -3.88
CA MET A 86 -2.40 8.35 -2.49
C MET A 86 -3.41 7.63 -1.61
N GLY A 87 -2.94 6.85 -0.64
CA GLY A 87 -3.88 6.14 0.22
C GLY A 87 -3.27 5.16 1.19
N LEU A 88 -4.13 4.26 1.65
CA LEU A 88 -3.73 3.01 2.28
C LEU A 88 -3.28 2.05 1.17
N GLU A 89 -2.00 1.69 1.18
CA GLU A 89 -1.42 0.69 0.30
C GLU A 89 -1.44 -0.67 0.97
N ILE A 90 -1.90 -1.67 0.22
CA ILE A 90 -2.13 -3.04 0.68
C ILE A 90 -1.45 -3.98 -0.31
N HIS A 91 -0.55 -4.80 0.20
CA HIS A 91 0.15 -5.80 -0.61
C HIS A 91 0.67 -6.93 0.27
N ILE A 92 1.23 -7.96 -0.36
CA ILE A 92 1.90 -9.05 0.35
C ILE A 92 3.33 -9.18 -0.14
N VAL A 93 4.23 -9.54 0.77
CA VAL A 93 5.66 -9.79 0.49
C VAL A 93 6.10 -11.13 1.04
N LEU A 94 7.26 -11.60 0.57
CA LEU A 94 7.93 -12.75 1.15
C LEU A 94 8.92 -12.29 2.23
N GLU A 95 8.71 -12.69 3.48
CA GLU A 95 9.65 -12.37 4.55
C GLU A 95 11.00 -13.05 4.28
N LYS A 96 12.09 -12.26 4.20
CA LYS A 96 13.42 -12.74 3.79
C LYS A 96 13.93 -13.92 4.63
N LYS A 97 13.69 -13.88 5.95
CA LYS A 97 14.22 -14.86 6.92
C LYS A 97 13.39 -16.13 6.98
N THR A 98 12.07 -16.00 7.07
CA THR A 98 11.17 -17.15 7.31
C THR A 98 10.63 -17.75 6.03
N LYS A 99 10.73 -17.02 4.90
CA LYS A 99 10.08 -17.34 3.63
C LYS A 99 8.57 -17.50 3.77
N LYS A 100 7.96 -16.83 4.76
CA LYS A 100 6.52 -16.77 4.93
C LYS A 100 5.93 -15.57 4.21
N VAL A 101 4.70 -15.72 3.74
CA VAL A 101 3.92 -14.62 3.19
C VAL A 101 3.55 -13.66 4.33
N GLN A 102 3.85 -12.38 4.14
CA GLN A 102 3.52 -11.31 5.07
C GLN A 102 2.59 -10.31 4.39
N LEU A 103 1.52 -9.93 5.07
CA LEU A 103 0.64 -8.84 4.69
C LEU A 103 1.23 -7.50 5.13
N CYS A 104 1.28 -6.55 4.21
CA CYS A 104 1.80 -5.20 4.43
C CYS A 104 0.67 -4.18 4.29
N PHE A 105 0.70 -3.19 5.18
CA PHE A 105 -0.12 -2.00 5.13
C PHE A 105 0.80 -0.80 5.25
N GLU A 106 0.81 0.04 4.23
CA GLU A 106 1.68 1.20 4.17
C GLU A 106 0.87 2.44 3.77
N ARG A 107 1.39 3.60 4.12
CA ARG A 107 0.83 4.87 3.65
C ARG A 107 1.57 5.23 2.37
N LYS A 108 0.90 5.17 1.22
CA LYS A 108 1.48 5.68 -0.03
C LYS A 108 1.41 7.21 -0.05
N THR A 109 2.57 7.84 -0.19
CA THR A 109 2.70 9.30 -0.35
C THR A 109 3.36 9.61 -1.69
N GLY A 110 2.55 9.97 -2.68
CA GLY A 110 3.04 10.33 -4.02
C GLY A 110 3.71 9.18 -4.77
N GLU A 111 4.43 9.55 -5.83
CA GLU A 111 5.12 8.61 -6.72
C GLU A 111 6.38 8.00 -6.08
N ASN A 112 6.58 6.71 -6.34
CA ASN A 112 7.79 6.03 -5.90
C ASN A 112 8.93 6.26 -6.89
N LYS A 113 9.92 7.07 -6.50
CA LYS A 113 11.09 7.38 -7.35
C LYS A 113 12.06 6.21 -7.56
N CYS A 114 11.94 5.15 -6.77
CA CYS A 114 12.86 4.01 -6.84
C CYS A 114 12.46 2.99 -7.91
N TYR A 115 11.22 3.03 -8.38
CA TYR A 115 10.64 2.07 -9.30
C TYR A 115 9.92 2.77 -10.43
N GLN A 116 9.76 2.08 -11.55
CA GLN A 116 8.79 2.50 -12.54
C GLN A 116 7.40 2.14 -12.00
N GLU A 117 6.52 3.13 -11.93
CA GLU A 117 5.17 2.99 -11.40
C GLU A 117 4.16 3.16 -12.53
N SER A 118 3.19 2.25 -12.61
CA SER A 118 1.98 2.47 -13.40
C SER A 118 0.76 2.19 -12.55
N SER A 119 -0.31 2.94 -12.76
CA SER A 119 -1.53 2.81 -11.96
C SER A 119 -2.78 2.83 -12.82
N ILE A 120 -3.80 2.12 -12.37
CA ILE A 120 -5.12 2.03 -13.01
C ILE A 120 -6.18 2.24 -11.93
N CYS A 121 -7.09 3.19 -12.16
CA CYS A 121 -8.27 3.34 -11.31
C CYS A 121 -9.24 2.19 -11.59
N LEU A 122 -9.53 1.39 -10.56
CA LEU A 122 -10.41 0.22 -10.64
C LEU A 122 -11.86 0.58 -10.33
N GLY A 123 -12.11 1.73 -9.68
CA GLY A 123 -13.41 2.21 -9.27
C GLY A 123 -13.37 2.80 -7.86
N LYS A 124 -14.49 2.69 -7.14
CA LYS A 124 -14.65 3.25 -5.78
C LYS A 124 -15.07 2.16 -4.79
N ILE A 125 -14.79 2.38 -3.52
CA ILE A 125 -15.39 1.64 -2.41
C ILE A 125 -15.99 2.60 -1.40
N GLU A 126 -16.98 2.12 -0.66
CA GLU A 126 -17.70 2.84 0.37
C GLU A 126 -17.06 2.58 1.73
N ASN A 127 -17.03 3.61 2.57
CA ASN A 127 -16.69 3.54 3.97
C ASN A 127 -17.83 2.92 4.76
N ILE A 128 -17.90 1.59 4.72
CA ILE A 128 -18.85 0.80 5.52
C ILE A 128 -18.37 0.59 6.97
N TYR A 129 -17.16 1.03 7.30
CA TYR A 129 -16.52 0.72 8.57
C TYR A 129 -16.71 1.83 9.61
N HIS A 130 -16.69 3.11 9.20
CA HIS A 130 -16.77 4.24 10.10
C HIS A 130 -17.47 5.46 9.48
N LYS A 131 -17.99 6.37 10.32
CA LYS A 131 -18.74 7.56 9.88
C LYS A 131 -17.81 8.75 9.60
N GLY A 132 -17.15 8.75 8.44
CA GLY A 132 -16.55 9.96 7.86
C GLY A 132 -15.18 10.38 8.40
N TYR A 133 -14.48 9.50 9.13
CA TYR A 133 -13.10 9.73 9.54
C TYR A 133 -12.14 8.83 8.75
N PRO A 134 -11.27 9.38 7.88
CA PRO A 134 -10.35 8.59 7.04
C PRO A 134 -9.45 7.64 7.83
N LEU A 135 -8.97 8.08 8.99
CA LEU A 135 -8.10 7.27 9.84
C LEU A 135 -8.84 6.06 10.42
N GLU A 136 -10.06 6.25 10.92
CA GLU A 136 -10.88 5.13 11.41
C GLU A 136 -11.26 4.19 10.29
N TRP A 137 -11.54 4.72 9.10
CA TRP A 137 -11.80 3.91 7.92
C TRP A 137 -10.61 3.02 7.59
N SER A 138 -9.41 3.59 7.48
CA SER A 138 -8.17 2.86 7.24
C SER A 138 -7.97 1.72 8.26
N PHE A 139 -8.16 2.00 9.55
CA PHE A 139 -8.05 0.98 10.60
C PHE A 139 -9.09 -0.14 10.48
N GLY A 140 -10.35 0.21 10.26
CA GLY A 140 -11.43 -0.77 10.10
C GLY A 140 -11.19 -1.68 8.89
N LEU A 141 -10.76 -1.09 7.80
CA LEU A 141 -10.42 -1.77 6.55
C LEU A 141 -9.24 -2.73 6.73
N THR A 142 -8.12 -2.25 7.29
CA THR A 142 -6.95 -3.07 7.64
C THR A 142 -7.33 -4.26 8.52
N ARG A 143 -8.18 -4.05 9.54
CA ARG A 143 -8.63 -5.12 10.42
C ARG A 143 -9.39 -6.21 9.68
N VAL A 144 -10.30 -5.85 8.78
CA VAL A 144 -11.08 -6.83 8.00
C VAL A 144 -10.19 -7.58 7.01
N ILE A 145 -9.32 -6.87 6.30
CA ILE A 145 -8.37 -7.50 5.38
C ILE A 145 -7.51 -8.51 6.14
N GLN A 146 -6.92 -8.11 7.27
CA GLN A 146 -6.02 -8.98 8.02
C GLN A 146 -6.73 -10.18 8.66
N SER A 147 -7.88 -9.96 9.31
CA SER A 147 -8.54 -11.00 10.11
C SER A 147 -9.41 -11.96 9.31
N LYS A 148 -9.93 -11.54 8.15
CA LYS A 148 -10.83 -12.35 7.32
C LYS A 148 -10.20 -12.72 5.99
N TRP A 149 -9.94 -11.72 5.15
CA TRP A 149 -9.61 -11.97 3.74
C TRP A 149 -8.21 -12.55 3.56
N PHE A 150 -7.20 -12.00 4.25
CA PHE A 150 -5.85 -12.54 4.19
C PHE A 150 -5.77 -13.95 4.76
N GLN A 151 -6.50 -14.23 5.85
CA GLN A 151 -6.60 -15.60 6.42
C GLN A 151 -7.26 -16.57 5.45
N GLU A 152 -8.29 -16.14 4.70
CA GLU A 152 -8.89 -16.95 3.64
C GLU A 152 -7.91 -17.20 2.49
N PHE A 153 -7.16 -16.17 2.10
CA PHE A 153 -6.20 -16.24 1.01
C PHE A 153 -5.05 -17.22 1.32
N ILE A 154 -4.40 -17.10 2.48
CA ILE A 154 -3.26 -17.96 2.84
C ILE A 154 -3.66 -19.41 3.09
N LYS A 155 -4.91 -19.69 3.50
CA LYS A 155 -5.42 -21.08 3.59
C LYS A 155 -5.37 -21.83 2.27
N LYS A 156 -5.29 -21.12 1.13
CA LYS A 156 -5.20 -21.70 -0.21
C LYS A 156 -3.74 -22.00 -0.61
N GLY A 157 -2.74 -21.49 0.12
CA GLY A 157 -1.34 -21.78 -0.12
C GLY A 157 -0.42 -21.12 0.92
N ASP A 158 0.32 -21.93 1.67
CA ASP A 158 1.23 -21.47 2.73
C ASP A 158 2.59 -20.93 2.19
N MET A 159 2.85 -21.08 0.88
CA MET A 159 4.10 -20.70 0.23
C MET A 159 3.86 -19.69 -0.89
N TRP A 160 4.80 -18.78 -1.10
CA TRP A 160 4.77 -17.86 -2.25
C TRP A 160 4.95 -18.63 -3.55
N SER A 161 3.83 -18.91 -4.20
CA SER A 161 3.73 -19.72 -5.41
C SER A 161 2.95 -18.97 -6.50
N PHE A 162 2.66 -19.63 -7.62
CA PHE A 162 1.79 -19.05 -8.66
C PHE A 162 0.37 -18.76 -8.13
N GLU A 163 -0.08 -19.49 -7.10
CA GLU A 163 -1.40 -19.32 -6.48
C GLU A 163 -1.40 -18.27 -5.35
N THR A 164 -0.25 -17.99 -4.76
CA THR A 164 -0.13 -17.14 -3.56
C THR A 164 0.96 -16.09 -3.74
N ASN A 165 0.73 -15.13 -4.65
CA ASN A 165 1.64 -14.01 -4.92
C ASN A 165 0.88 -12.66 -4.92
N CYS A 166 1.63 -11.55 -4.99
CA CYS A 166 1.06 -10.19 -4.94
C CYS A 166 0.02 -9.93 -6.04
N PHE A 167 0.20 -10.48 -7.24
CA PHE A 167 -0.76 -10.37 -8.33
C PHE A 167 -2.08 -11.07 -7.96
N THR A 168 -2.02 -12.36 -7.59
CA THR A 168 -3.20 -13.15 -7.24
C THR A 168 -3.90 -12.58 -6.00
N PHE A 169 -3.14 -12.07 -5.03
CA PHE A 169 -3.69 -11.42 -3.85
C PHE A 169 -4.41 -10.11 -4.19
N SER A 170 -3.81 -9.26 -5.02
CA SER A 170 -4.44 -8.02 -5.46
C SER A 170 -5.75 -8.30 -6.20
N LYS A 171 -5.77 -9.32 -7.06
CA LYS A 171 -7.00 -9.78 -7.72
C LYS A 171 -8.06 -10.24 -6.71
N PHE A 172 -7.67 -11.09 -5.76
CA PHE A 172 -8.56 -11.57 -4.70
C PHE A 172 -9.12 -10.43 -3.84
N LEU A 173 -8.30 -9.41 -3.51
CA LEU A 173 -8.76 -8.23 -2.77
C LEU A 173 -9.80 -7.45 -3.56
N VAL A 174 -9.59 -7.22 -4.84
CA VAL A 174 -10.54 -6.50 -5.71
C VAL A 174 -11.89 -7.23 -5.78
N GLU A 175 -11.88 -8.56 -5.89
CA GLU A 175 -13.09 -9.38 -5.82
C GLU A 175 -13.77 -9.28 -4.44
N SER A 176 -12.99 -9.30 -3.36
CA SER A 176 -13.50 -9.18 -1.98
C SER A 176 -14.16 -7.82 -1.72
N PHE A 177 -13.57 -6.73 -2.23
CA PHE A 177 -14.17 -5.40 -2.17
C PHE A 177 -15.50 -5.34 -2.91
N LYS A 178 -15.56 -5.87 -4.13
CA LYS A 178 -16.78 -5.88 -4.95
C LYS A 178 -17.93 -6.62 -4.26
N PHE A 179 -17.66 -7.73 -3.59
CA PHE A 179 -18.71 -8.48 -2.88
C PHE A 179 -19.35 -7.67 -1.75
N GLN A 180 -18.61 -6.74 -1.15
CA GLN A 180 -19.07 -5.92 -0.02
C GLN A 180 -19.41 -4.49 -0.43
N ASN A 181 -19.53 -4.21 -1.73
CA ASN A 181 -19.70 -2.86 -2.22
C ASN A 181 -20.63 -2.75 -3.44
N PRO A 182 -21.53 -1.75 -3.50
CA PRO A 182 -22.39 -1.53 -4.67
C PRO A 182 -21.63 -1.00 -5.91
N TYR A 183 -20.42 -0.44 -5.75
CA TYR A 183 -19.63 0.09 -6.85
C TYR A 183 -18.96 -1.04 -7.65
N LYS A 184 -18.90 -0.85 -8.98
CA LYS A 184 -18.25 -1.81 -9.87
C LYS A 184 -16.74 -1.61 -9.82
N LEU A 185 -16.03 -2.60 -9.28
CA LEU A 185 -14.59 -2.73 -9.42
C LEU A 185 -14.25 -3.71 -10.55
N PHE A 186 -13.28 -3.33 -11.38
CA PHE A 186 -12.84 -4.13 -12.53
C PHE A 186 -11.36 -4.40 -12.46
N TRP A 187 -10.98 -5.68 -12.42
CA TRP A 187 -9.59 -6.08 -12.64
C TRP A 187 -9.23 -5.89 -14.12
N PRO A 188 -8.07 -5.29 -14.45
CA PRO A 188 -7.63 -5.19 -15.83
C PRO A 188 -7.41 -6.60 -16.43
N HIS A 189 -7.86 -6.80 -17.66
CA HIS A 189 -7.79 -8.08 -18.37
C HIS A 189 -6.36 -8.50 -18.71
#